data_AF-A0A6G2QI56-F1
#
_entry.id   AF-A0A6G2QI56-F1
#
_cell.length_a   1.000
_cell.length_b   1.000
_cell.length_c   1.000
_cell.angle_alpha   90.00
_cell.angle_beta   90.00
_cell.angle_gamma   90.00
#
_symmetry.space_group_name_H-M   'P 1'
#
loop_
_entity.id
_entity.type
_entity.pdbx_description
1 polymer ?
#
loop_
_entity_poly.entity_id
_entity_poly.type
_entity_poly.pdbx_seq_one_letter_code
_entity_poly.pdbx_strand_id
1 'polypeptide(L)'
;MADNVTSLFRSTAAHSPSMAALTRESDGAGPVDFCIPCNPYFPTPAMFEEMAARLRDIITYYPSSADTITAELCGLLQLPPQCVAMGNGSTELITWIDHLLVRESLAVPVPTFGRWTDQPMETGKRVDMFPLQESGGFALDLAQYAEFIRARGTRVAVICNPNNPDGGFLHKHAVVQFMDAMADLDLVVVDESFLEFADAENEPSVVQEAMLRPNVIVLRSLGKNFGLHGIRFGYLVANPALAGRVRSMLPKWNLNSFAEHVVFMLKEHGAEYAQSLHQVRRDRMDMSGQLSALPGLTVYPSQGNFLFVRLPVGAEGTVVRDRMLTEHRILVRECGNKIGSSSRFLRLVVRPQVDVRRLVTGLEQVLYGTARRGAAVPGPATGTGYSSGTAAVDRLVSQTNGAGVPMPPPASAGVPAGAPAVPQQPVPQPLPQPLPQPLAPAAATVPAAPVA
;
A
#
# COMPACT_ATOMS: atom_id res chain seq x y z
N MET A 1 -21.61 7.86 20.79
CA MET A 1 -20.87 7.23 19.67
C MET A 1 -19.68 8.08 19.19
N ALA A 2 -19.81 9.40 19.02
CA ALA A 2 -18.73 10.27 18.51
C ALA A 2 -17.40 10.22 19.30
N ASP A 3 -17.46 10.14 20.63
CA ASP A 3 -16.26 10.05 21.48
C ASP A 3 -15.52 8.72 21.31
N ASN A 4 -16.20 7.63 20.93
CA ASN A 4 -15.58 6.31 20.82
C ASN A 4 -14.71 6.19 19.57
N VAL A 5 -15.21 6.67 18.42
CA VAL A 5 -14.50 6.58 17.13
C VAL A 5 -13.27 7.49 17.11
N THR A 6 -13.38 8.71 17.66
CA THR A 6 -12.25 9.65 17.73
C THR A 6 -11.18 9.20 18.74
N SER A 7 -11.56 8.43 19.77
CA SER A 7 -10.61 7.85 20.72
C SER A 7 -9.60 6.90 20.05
N LEU A 8 -9.96 6.26 18.92
CA LEU A 8 -9.06 5.38 18.16
C LEU A 8 -7.81 6.10 17.65
N PHE A 9 -7.89 7.41 17.40
CA PHE A 9 -6.72 8.20 17.00
C PHE A 9 -5.76 8.46 18.16
N ARG A 10 -6.21 8.31 19.41
CA ARG A 10 -5.38 8.50 20.61
C ARG A 10 -4.72 7.19 21.08
N SER A 11 -5.29 6.04 20.72
CA SER A 11 -4.83 4.72 21.15
C SER A 11 -3.94 3.98 20.15
N THR A 12 -3.83 4.46 18.91
CA THR A 12 -3.10 3.75 17.84
C THR A 12 -1.73 4.38 17.58
N ALA A 13 -0.65 3.57 17.62
CA ALA A 13 0.69 4.00 17.20
C ALA A 13 0.80 4.21 15.67
N ALA A 14 -0.16 3.71 14.90
CA ALA A 14 -0.25 3.91 13.45
C ALA A 14 -0.82 5.30 13.12
N HIS A 15 -0.33 5.92 12.05
CA HIS A 15 -0.71 7.27 11.62
C HIS A 15 -2.22 7.47 11.33
N SER A 16 -3.01 6.40 11.21
CA SER A 16 -4.48 6.43 11.10
C SER A 16 -5.06 5.08 11.59
N PRO A 17 -6.21 5.07 12.28
CA PRO A 17 -6.89 3.83 12.64
C PRO A 17 -7.32 3.09 11.37
N SER A 18 -7.36 1.76 11.44
CA SER A 18 -7.75 0.95 10.28
C SER A 18 -9.23 1.13 9.97
N MET A 19 -9.59 1.06 8.68
CA MET A 19 -10.99 1.06 8.26
C MET A 19 -11.78 -0.07 8.91
N ALA A 20 -11.18 -1.24 9.13
CA ALA A 20 -11.81 -2.34 9.85
C ALA A 20 -12.14 -1.97 11.31
N ALA A 21 -11.25 -1.24 12.00
CA ALA A 21 -11.54 -0.72 13.34
C ALA A 21 -12.68 0.30 13.31
N LEU A 22 -12.65 1.24 12.37
CA LEU A 22 -13.70 2.24 12.21
C LEU A 22 -15.07 1.63 11.88
N THR A 23 -15.13 0.61 11.02
CA THR A 23 -16.36 -0.10 10.66
C THR A 23 -16.95 -0.87 11.85
N ARG A 24 -16.10 -1.51 12.67
CA ARG A 24 -16.56 -2.20 13.89
C ARG A 24 -17.22 -1.25 14.88
N GLU A 25 -16.71 -0.02 14.97
CA GLU A 25 -17.27 1.03 15.83
C GLU A 25 -18.48 1.76 15.21
N SER A 26 -18.85 1.46 13.96
CA SER A 26 -19.82 2.23 13.17
C SER A 26 -20.93 1.37 12.54
N ASP A 27 -21.72 0.64 13.33
CA ASP A 27 -22.93 -0.13 12.92
C ASP A 27 -22.81 -0.89 11.58
N GLY A 28 -21.61 -1.35 11.20
CA GLY A 28 -21.36 -2.12 9.98
C GLY A 28 -21.08 -1.34 8.69
N ALA A 29 -21.25 -0.01 8.64
CA ALA A 29 -20.90 0.81 7.47
C ALA A 29 -19.64 1.66 7.73
N GLY A 30 -18.53 1.42 7.04
CA GLY A 30 -17.33 2.26 7.19
C GLY A 30 -17.53 3.69 6.67
N PRO A 31 -16.69 4.67 7.09
CA PRO A 31 -16.66 5.99 6.48
C PRO A 31 -16.15 5.95 5.02
N VAL A 32 -16.36 7.03 4.27
CA VAL A 32 -15.66 7.20 2.97
C VAL A 32 -14.20 7.53 3.25
N ASP A 33 -13.29 6.72 2.72
CA ASP A 33 -11.85 6.82 2.98
C ASP A 33 -11.14 7.73 1.97
N PHE A 34 -10.73 8.91 2.43
CA PHE A 34 -9.82 9.83 1.74
C PHE A 34 -8.39 9.80 2.32
N CYS A 35 -8.09 8.83 3.20
CA CYS A 35 -6.79 8.67 3.85
C CYS A 35 -5.83 7.80 3.04
N ILE A 36 -6.23 6.60 2.65
CA ILE A 36 -5.31 5.58 2.11
C ILE A 36 -5.23 5.68 0.58
N PRO A 37 -4.07 6.02 -0.01
CA PRO A 37 -3.97 6.21 -1.45
C PRO A 37 -4.15 4.90 -2.22
N CYS A 38 -5.30 4.71 -2.83
CA CYS A 38 -5.65 3.54 -3.63
C CYS A 38 -6.15 3.95 -5.01
N ASN A 39 -6.07 3.05 -5.98
CA ASN A 39 -6.84 3.15 -7.22
C ASN A 39 -8.25 2.60 -6.95
N PRO A 40 -9.31 3.43 -7.01
CA PRO A 40 -10.67 2.98 -6.74
C PRO A 40 -11.32 2.25 -7.93
N TYR A 41 -10.64 2.20 -9.08
CA TYR A 41 -11.18 1.65 -10.33
C TYR A 41 -10.54 0.34 -10.77
N PHE A 42 -9.60 -0.18 -9.99
CA PHE A 42 -8.95 -1.46 -10.23
C PHE A 42 -8.77 -2.22 -8.91
N PRO A 43 -8.98 -3.56 -8.90
CA PRO A 43 -9.59 -4.37 -9.95
C PRO A 43 -11.05 -4.00 -10.21
N THR A 44 -11.60 -4.45 -11.34
CA THR A 44 -13.03 -4.29 -11.63
C THR A 44 -13.87 -5.26 -10.80
N PRO A 45 -15.19 -5.04 -10.66
CA PRO A 45 -16.08 -5.99 -9.97
C PRO A 45 -15.97 -7.43 -10.51
N ALA A 46 -15.85 -7.60 -11.83
CA ALA A 46 -15.71 -8.92 -12.46
C ALA A 46 -14.39 -9.62 -12.05
N MET A 47 -13.29 -8.87 -11.93
CA MET A 47 -12.02 -9.43 -11.44
C MET A 47 -12.12 -9.85 -9.97
N PHE A 48 -12.89 -9.12 -9.15
CA PHE A 48 -13.17 -9.56 -7.78
C PHE A 48 -14.00 -10.85 -7.74
N GLU A 49 -14.96 -11.02 -8.65
CA GLU A 49 -15.73 -12.25 -8.79
C GLU A 49 -14.85 -13.43 -9.23
N GLU A 50 -13.90 -13.20 -10.15
CA GLU A 50 -12.91 -14.22 -10.54
C GLU A 50 -12.03 -14.66 -9.36
N MET A 51 -11.48 -13.69 -8.62
CA MET A 51 -10.71 -13.97 -7.40
C MET A 51 -11.54 -14.74 -6.37
N ALA A 52 -12.82 -14.39 -6.20
CA ALA A 52 -13.73 -15.08 -5.28
C ALA A 52 -13.99 -16.52 -5.71
N ALA A 53 -14.19 -16.76 -7.01
CA ALA A 53 -14.38 -18.10 -7.56
C ALA A 53 -13.15 -19.00 -7.36
N ARG A 54 -11.94 -18.43 -7.35
CA ARG A 54 -10.68 -19.14 -7.12
C ARG A 54 -10.16 -19.08 -5.68
N LEU A 55 -10.93 -18.50 -4.76
CA LEU A 55 -10.47 -18.22 -3.40
C LEU A 55 -9.91 -19.45 -2.69
N ARG A 56 -10.59 -20.60 -2.84
CA ARG A 56 -10.15 -21.86 -2.22
C ARG A 56 -8.76 -22.27 -2.67
N ASP A 57 -8.46 -22.16 -3.97
CA ASP A 57 -7.17 -22.55 -4.51
C ASP A 57 -6.09 -21.55 -4.05
N ILE A 58 -6.39 -20.25 -4.13
CA ILE A 58 -5.48 -19.18 -3.70
C ILE A 58 -5.04 -19.35 -2.25
N ILE A 59 -5.95 -19.72 -1.34
CA ILE A 59 -5.62 -19.84 0.09
C ILE A 59 -5.04 -21.19 0.49
N THR A 60 -5.23 -22.24 -0.31
CA THR A 60 -4.77 -23.60 0.03
C THR A 60 -3.47 -24.01 -0.65
N TYR A 61 -3.11 -23.37 -1.77
CA TYR A 61 -1.87 -23.66 -2.48
C TYR A 61 -0.75 -22.72 -2.03
N TYR A 62 0.46 -23.28 -1.93
CA TYR A 62 1.65 -22.44 -1.91
C TYR A 62 1.75 -21.70 -3.24
N PRO A 63 2.21 -20.43 -3.23
CA PRO A 63 2.48 -19.73 -4.45
C PRO A 63 3.62 -20.39 -5.22
N SER A 64 3.69 -20.09 -6.52
CA SER A 64 4.86 -20.34 -7.35
C SER A 64 6.13 -19.73 -6.73
N SER A 65 7.30 -20.15 -7.21
CA SER A 65 8.55 -19.56 -6.77
C SER A 65 8.56 -18.05 -7.05
N ALA A 66 9.30 -17.30 -6.22
CA ALA A 66 9.49 -15.86 -6.44
C ALA A 66 10.07 -15.58 -7.84
N ASP A 67 10.93 -16.47 -8.35
CA ASP A 67 11.49 -16.35 -9.71
C ASP A 67 10.41 -16.43 -10.80
N THR A 68 9.45 -17.36 -10.66
CA THR A 68 8.33 -17.49 -11.61
C THR A 68 7.45 -16.24 -11.61
N ILE A 69 7.06 -15.76 -10.41
CA ILE A 69 6.22 -14.57 -10.29
C ILE A 69 6.96 -13.32 -10.78
N THR A 70 8.26 -13.21 -10.47
CA THR A 70 9.11 -12.12 -10.94
C THR A 70 9.24 -12.15 -12.45
N ALA A 71 9.44 -13.32 -13.07
CA ALA A 71 9.55 -13.45 -14.51
C ALA A 71 8.25 -13.03 -15.22
N GLU A 72 7.08 -13.40 -14.70
CA GLU A 72 5.79 -12.99 -15.26
C GLU A 72 5.62 -11.47 -15.20
N LEU A 73 5.86 -10.86 -14.02
CA LEU A 73 5.80 -9.40 -13.88
C LEU A 73 6.80 -8.70 -14.80
N CYS A 74 8.02 -9.23 -14.91
CA CYS A 74 9.06 -8.69 -15.77
C CYS A 74 8.70 -8.77 -17.26
N GLY A 75 8.00 -9.82 -17.69
CA GLY A 75 7.47 -9.94 -19.05
C GLY A 75 6.49 -8.81 -19.39
N LEU A 76 5.62 -8.45 -18.45
CA LEU A 76 4.67 -7.34 -18.60
C LEU A 76 5.36 -5.98 -18.59
N LEU A 77 6.36 -5.80 -17.71
CA LEU A 77 7.08 -4.53 -17.54
C LEU A 77 8.23 -4.34 -18.55
N GLN A 78 8.54 -5.37 -19.34
CA GLN A 78 9.70 -5.41 -20.24
C GLN A 78 11.03 -5.15 -19.49
N LEU A 79 11.17 -5.76 -18.32
CA LEU A 79 12.37 -5.67 -17.49
C LEU A 79 13.11 -7.02 -17.46
N PRO A 80 14.45 -7.01 -17.36
CA PRO A 80 15.21 -8.24 -17.11
C PRO A 80 15.01 -8.73 -15.67
N PRO A 81 14.58 -10.00 -15.44
CA PRO A 81 14.27 -10.52 -14.11
C PRO A 81 15.42 -10.42 -13.10
N GLN A 82 16.68 -10.54 -13.55
CA GLN A 82 17.85 -10.43 -12.68
C GLN A 82 17.99 -9.05 -12.01
N CYS A 83 17.42 -8.01 -12.63
CA CYS A 83 17.43 -6.63 -12.13
C CYS A 83 16.28 -6.33 -11.16
N VAL A 84 15.40 -7.31 -10.89
CA VAL A 84 14.21 -7.11 -10.05
C VAL A 84 14.31 -7.93 -8.76
N ALA A 85 13.85 -7.34 -7.66
CA ALA A 85 13.56 -8.07 -6.42
C ALA A 85 12.16 -7.69 -5.93
N MET A 86 11.29 -8.70 -5.81
CA MET A 86 9.91 -8.52 -5.35
C MET A 86 9.78 -8.79 -3.85
N GLY A 87 9.04 -7.94 -3.14
CA GLY A 87 8.77 -8.09 -1.71
C GLY A 87 7.30 -7.92 -1.36
N ASN A 88 6.96 -8.11 -0.09
CA ASN A 88 5.63 -7.93 0.51
C ASN A 88 5.25 -6.45 0.67
N GLY A 89 5.37 -5.71 -0.43
CA GLY A 89 5.22 -4.27 -0.51
C GLY A 89 6.56 -3.54 -0.38
N SER A 90 6.58 -2.30 -0.87
CA SER A 90 7.78 -1.46 -0.84
C SER A 90 8.33 -1.23 0.57
N THR A 91 7.49 -1.27 1.62
CA THR A 91 7.95 -1.13 2.99
C THR A 91 8.90 -2.25 3.44
N GLU A 92 8.66 -3.51 3.06
CA GLU A 92 9.60 -4.60 3.34
C GLU A 92 10.94 -4.34 2.65
N LEU A 93 10.89 -3.84 1.42
CA LEU A 93 12.09 -3.51 0.65
C LEU A 93 12.84 -2.31 1.25
N ILE A 94 12.14 -1.30 1.79
CA ILE A 94 12.76 -0.18 2.53
C ILE A 94 13.54 -0.73 3.74
N THR A 95 12.95 -1.65 4.50
CA THR A 95 13.63 -2.31 5.63
C THR A 95 14.91 -3.03 5.18
N TRP A 96 14.87 -3.79 4.08
CA TRP A 96 16.06 -4.47 3.57
C TRP A 96 17.11 -3.52 2.99
N ILE A 97 16.70 -2.46 2.31
CA ILE A 97 17.61 -1.40 1.84
C ILE A 97 18.34 -0.78 3.03
N ASP A 98 17.59 -0.44 4.09
CA ASP A 98 18.15 0.12 5.32
C ASP A 98 19.15 -0.82 6.00
N HIS A 99 18.83 -2.11 6.16
CA HIS A 99 19.73 -3.06 6.81
C HIS A 99 20.97 -3.43 6.00
N LEU A 100 20.87 -3.46 4.67
CA LEU A 100 21.93 -4.00 3.80
C LEU A 100 22.81 -2.93 3.17
N LEU A 101 22.27 -1.74 2.94
CA LEU A 101 22.86 -0.74 2.05
C LEU A 101 23.06 0.61 2.72
N VAL A 102 22.30 0.94 3.77
CA VAL A 102 22.54 2.14 4.57
C VAL A 102 23.47 1.79 5.72
N ARG A 103 24.62 2.46 5.82
CA ARG A 103 25.59 2.23 6.90
C ARG A 103 25.43 3.22 8.03
N GLU A 104 25.76 4.48 7.76
CA GLU A 104 25.85 5.52 8.79
C GLU A 104 24.76 6.57 8.67
N SER A 105 24.42 6.95 7.44
CA SER A 105 23.57 8.12 7.19
C SER A 105 22.76 8.02 5.91
N LEU A 106 21.59 8.67 5.95
CA LEU A 106 20.67 8.81 4.83
C LEU A 106 20.12 10.24 4.81
N ALA A 107 20.11 10.86 3.64
CA ALA A 107 19.51 12.16 3.41
C ALA A 107 18.14 11.97 2.77
N VAL A 108 17.15 12.75 3.19
CA VAL A 108 15.80 12.68 2.62
C VAL A 108 15.08 14.04 2.70
N PRO A 109 14.36 14.47 1.66
CA PRO A 109 13.49 15.64 1.73
C PRO A 109 12.34 15.44 2.74
N VAL A 110 11.92 16.51 3.42
CA VAL A 110 10.75 16.49 4.31
C VAL A 110 9.81 17.65 3.99
N PRO A 111 8.48 17.46 3.95
CA PRO A 111 7.76 16.25 4.36
C PRO A 111 7.84 15.12 3.32
N THR A 112 7.84 13.88 3.80
CA THR A 112 7.92 12.66 2.97
C THR A 112 7.11 11.51 3.57
N PHE A 113 7.25 10.31 3.01
CA PHE A 113 6.72 9.09 3.59
C PHE A 113 7.56 8.68 4.79
N GLY A 114 6.93 8.61 5.98
CA GLY A 114 7.63 8.44 7.27
C GLY A 114 8.57 7.25 7.35
N ARG A 115 8.36 6.18 6.56
CA ARG A 115 9.31 5.05 6.57
C ARG A 115 10.72 5.40 6.11
N TRP A 116 10.91 6.47 5.33
CA TRP A 116 12.24 6.97 4.98
C TRP A 116 12.95 7.71 6.12
N THR A 117 12.22 8.12 7.17
CA THR A 117 12.79 8.70 8.39
C THR A 117 12.83 7.69 9.54
N ASP A 118 11.72 6.98 9.77
CA ASP A 118 11.52 6.14 10.95
C ASP A 118 12.44 4.92 10.92
N GLN A 119 12.52 4.21 9.80
CA GLN A 119 13.34 2.98 9.66
C GLN A 119 14.85 3.22 9.94
N PRO A 120 15.51 4.21 9.32
CA PRO A 120 16.92 4.48 9.64
C PRO A 120 17.11 4.98 11.08
N MET A 121 16.17 5.75 11.65
CA MET A 121 16.24 6.17 13.05
C MET A 121 16.09 4.99 14.02
N GLU A 122 15.13 4.09 13.76
CA GLU A 122 14.88 2.86 14.53
C GLU A 122 16.12 1.94 14.58
N THR A 123 16.96 2.01 13.55
CA THR A 123 18.20 1.22 13.45
C THR A 123 19.46 2.02 13.83
N GLY A 124 19.31 3.20 14.44
CA GLY A 124 20.42 3.99 14.99
C GLY A 124 21.23 4.76 13.95
N LYS A 125 20.73 4.94 12.73
CA LYS A 125 21.40 5.67 11.65
C LYS A 125 21.04 7.15 11.69
N ARG A 126 21.96 8.00 11.21
CA ARG A 126 21.73 9.44 11.10
C ARG A 126 20.80 9.74 9.92
N VAL A 127 19.76 10.53 10.16
CA VAL A 127 18.85 11.01 9.10
C VAL A 127 19.05 12.50 8.89
N ASP A 128 19.57 12.86 7.73
CA ASP A 128 19.82 14.24 7.31
C ASP A 128 18.60 14.75 6.53
N MET A 129 17.72 15.47 7.21
CA MET A 129 16.43 15.91 6.67
C MET A 129 16.57 17.24 5.92
N PHE A 130 16.23 17.27 4.63
CA PHE A 130 16.23 18.47 3.79
C PHE A 130 14.82 19.11 3.76
N PRO A 131 14.58 20.27 4.38
CA PRO A 131 13.25 20.84 4.48
C PRO A 131 12.77 21.47 3.17
N LEU A 132 11.71 20.90 2.60
CA LEU A 132 10.97 21.47 1.48
C LEU A 132 10.16 22.67 1.96
N GLN A 133 10.33 23.80 1.28
CA GLN A 133 9.73 25.07 1.70
C GLN A 133 8.30 25.22 1.18
N GLU A 134 7.35 25.53 2.07
CA GLU A 134 5.96 25.84 1.68
C GLU A 134 5.89 27.00 0.69
N SER A 135 6.74 28.03 0.84
CA SER A 135 6.81 29.19 -0.04
C SER A 135 7.18 28.83 -1.48
N GLY A 136 7.93 27.75 -1.69
CA GLY A 136 8.25 27.16 -2.98
C GLY A 136 7.26 26.07 -3.42
N GLY A 137 6.10 25.95 -2.77
CA GLY A 137 5.11 24.92 -3.06
C GLY A 137 5.58 23.50 -2.71
N PHE A 138 6.54 23.37 -1.78
CA PHE A 138 7.24 22.12 -1.46
C PHE A 138 8.07 21.54 -2.62
N ALA A 139 8.37 22.32 -3.66
CA ALA A 139 9.22 21.85 -4.76
C ALA A 139 10.62 21.47 -4.26
N LEU A 140 11.13 20.33 -4.74
CA LEU A 140 12.48 19.86 -4.46
C LEU A 140 13.46 20.44 -5.48
N ASP A 141 14.33 21.34 -5.02
CA ASP A 141 15.50 21.78 -5.78
C ASP A 141 16.63 20.75 -5.63
N LEU A 142 16.91 20.02 -6.72
CA LEU A 142 17.92 18.96 -6.73
C LEU A 142 19.35 19.49 -6.58
N ALA A 143 19.65 20.72 -6.99
CA ALA A 143 20.97 21.30 -6.84
C ALA A 143 21.22 21.67 -5.37
N GLN A 144 20.27 22.33 -4.72
CA GLN A 144 20.35 22.63 -3.29
C GLN A 144 20.37 21.37 -2.44
N TYR A 145 19.61 20.35 -2.83
CA TYR A 145 19.61 19.06 -2.14
C TYR A 145 20.95 18.32 -2.28
N ALA A 146 21.55 18.36 -3.47
CA ALA A 146 22.91 17.86 -3.70
C ALA A 146 23.94 18.57 -2.81
N GLU A 147 23.94 19.90 -2.78
CA GLU A 147 24.82 20.69 -1.91
C GLU A 147 24.64 20.33 -0.43
N PHE A 148 23.40 20.17 0.01
CA PHE A 148 23.07 19.73 1.37
C PHE A 148 23.67 18.36 1.69
N ILE A 149 23.50 17.37 0.80
CA ILE A 149 24.08 16.02 0.96
C ILE A 149 25.60 16.12 1.12
N ARG A 150 26.27 16.91 0.27
CA ARG A 150 27.73 17.11 0.33
C ARG A 150 28.17 17.77 1.63
N ALA A 151 27.50 18.84 2.03
CA ALA A 151 27.81 19.58 3.25
C ALA A 151 27.66 18.72 4.52
N ARG A 152 26.70 17.79 4.51
CA ARG A 152 26.46 16.84 5.61
C ARG A 152 27.36 15.60 5.57
N GLY A 153 28.08 15.38 4.46
CA GLY A 153 28.86 14.17 4.23
C GLY A 153 27.99 12.90 4.21
N THR A 154 26.72 13.03 3.82
CA THR A 154 25.78 11.91 3.80
C THR A 154 26.09 10.98 2.63
N ARG A 155 25.95 9.67 2.85
CA ARG A 155 26.37 8.64 1.87
C ARG A 155 25.22 7.99 1.11
N VAL A 156 23.98 8.15 1.58
CA VAL A 156 22.77 7.65 0.91
C VAL A 156 21.78 8.80 0.69
N ALA A 157 21.23 8.91 -0.51
CA ALA A 157 20.20 9.90 -0.84
C ALA A 157 18.88 9.22 -1.21
N VAL A 158 17.75 9.83 -0.83
CA VAL A 158 16.40 9.34 -1.17
C VAL A 158 15.60 10.44 -1.86
N ILE A 159 14.98 10.10 -2.99
CA ILE A 159 14.02 10.92 -3.70
C ILE A 159 12.71 10.14 -3.83
N CYS A 160 11.60 10.69 -3.36
CA CYS A 160 10.27 10.17 -3.67
C CYS A 160 9.72 10.94 -4.86
N ASN A 161 9.33 10.26 -5.94
CA ASN A 161 8.83 10.90 -7.15
C ASN A 161 7.70 10.08 -7.81
N PRO A 162 6.43 10.54 -7.76
CA PRO A 162 5.93 11.71 -7.04
C PRO A 162 6.11 11.61 -5.52
N ASN A 163 6.35 12.74 -4.86
CA ASN A 163 6.52 12.78 -3.40
C ASN A 163 5.20 12.57 -2.65
N ASN A 164 5.27 12.10 -1.40
CA ASN A 164 4.14 11.94 -0.50
C ASN A 164 4.45 12.65 0.82
N PRO A 165 3.75 13.73 1.19
CA PRO A 165 2.33 13.92 0.95
C PRO A 165 1.96 14.94 -0.12
N ASP A 166 2.89 15.75 -0.58
CA ASP A 166 2.65 16.94 -1.42
C ASP A 166 2.26 16.59 -2.85
N GLY A 167 2.72 15.45 -3.38
CA GLY A 167 2.46 15.03 -4.75
C GLY A 167 3.41 15.63 -5.77
N GLY A 168 4.43 16.38 -5.33
CA GLY A 168 5.43 17.03 -6.16
C GLY A 168 6.16 16.04 -7.06
N PHE A 169 6.50 16.51 -8.26
CA PHE A 169 7.04 15.69 -9.34
C PHE A 169 8.30 16.31 -9.92
N LEU A 170 9.25 15.44 -10.23
CA LEU A 170 10.49 15.75 -10.93
C LEU A 170 10.48 15.04 -12.28
N HIS A 171 10.82 15.78 -13.33
CA HIS A 171 11.00 15.18 -14.65
C HIS A 171 12.19 14.20 -14.66
N LYS A 172 12.06 13.13 -15.43
CA LYS A 172 13.06 12.07 -15.59
C LYS A 172 14.46 12.63 -15.82
N HIS A 173 14.61 13.59 -16.73
CA HIS A 173 15.91 14.17 -17.06
C HIS A 173 16.62 14.80 -15.84
N ALA A 174 15.86 15.48 -14.97
CA ALA A 174 16.41 16.12 -13.78
C ALA A 174 16.84 15.07 -12.74
N VAL A 175 16.04 14.00 -12.57
CA VAL A 175 16.41 12.87 -11.70
C VAL A 175 17.66 12.17 -12.22
N VAL A 176 17.80 11.98 -13.54
CA VAL A 176 19.01 11.41 -14.16
C VAL A 176 20.23 12.27 -13.91
N GLN A 177 20.15 13.59 -14.13
CA GLN A 177 21.25 14.51 -13.83
C GLN A 177 21.66 14.45 -12.35
N PHE A 178 20.71 14.35 -11.43
CA PHE A 178 21.00 14.18 -10.01
C PHE A 178 21.71 12.85 -9.73
N MET A 179 21.26 11.74 -10.32
CA MET A 179 21.93 10.43 -10.18
C MET A 179 23.38 10.49 -10.68
N ASP A 180 23.63 11.16 -11.81
CA ASP A 180 24.97 11.31 -12.37
C ASP A 180 25.86 12.18 -11.46
N ALA A 181 25.33 13.28 -10.93
CA ALA A 181 26.04 14.14 -9.98
C ALA A 181 26.36 13.42 -8.65
N MET A 182 25.56 12.41 -8.29
CA MET A 182 25.67 11.61 -7.06
C MET A 182 26.24 10.21 -7.30
N ALA A 183 26.93 9.98 -8.42
CA ALA A 183 27.47 8.67 -8.78
C ALA A 183 28.50 8.11 -7.77
N ASP A 184 29.12 8.96 -6.97
CA ASP A 184 30.06 8.58 -5.92
C ASP A 184 29.39 8.27 -4.57
N LEU A 185 28.08 8.46 -4.41
CA LEU A 185 27.36 8.05 -3.19
C LEU A 185 27.28 6.52 -3.09
N ASP A 186 27.15 6.02 -1.85
CA ASP A 186 27.00 4.58 -1.61
C ASP A 186 25.67 4.07 -2.19
N LEU A 187 24.62 4.90 -2.14
CA LEU A 187 23.30 4.59 -2.69
C LEU A 187 22.48 5.85 -3.00
N VAL A 188 21.76 5.84 -4.12
CA VAL A 188 20.66 6.73 -4.44
C VAL A 188 19.39 5.89 -4.58
N VAL A 189 18.36 6.20 -3.81
CA VAL A 189 17.07 5.54 -3.88
C VAL A 189 16.04 6.47 -4.50
N VAL A 190 15.34 6.00 -5.52
CA VAL A 190 14.21 6.70 -6.12
C VAL A 190 12.93 5.90 -5.84
N ASP A 191 12.07 6.41 -4.96
CA ASP A 191 10.77 5.82 -4.65
C ASP A 191 9.72 6.32 -5.64
N GLU A 192 9.41 5.48 -6.62
CA GLU A 192 8.43 5.71 -7.68
C GLU A 192 7.07 5.07 -7.36
N SER A 193 6.74 4.89 -6.07
CA SER A 193 5.50 4.22 -5.62
C SER A 193 4.18 4.80 -6.16
N PHE A 194 4.17 6.02 -6.69
CA PHE A 194 2.98 6.70 -7.18
C PHE A 194 3.07 7.07 -8.66
N LEU A 195 4.13 6.67 -9.35
CA LEU A 195 4.45 7.19 -10.68
C LEU A 195 3.45 6.75 -11.74
N GLU A 196 2.76 5.61 -11.58
CA GLU A 196 1.73 5.19 -12.54
C GLU A 196 0.56 6.18 -12.64
N PHE A 197 0.36 7.03 -11.63
CA PHE A 197 -0.62 8.10 -11.66
C PHE A 197 -0.12 9.40 -12.32
N ALA A 198 1.18 9.49 -12.63
CA ALA A 198 1.76 10.67 -13.27
C ALA A 198 1.35 10.74 -14.76
N ASP A 199 1.14 11.96 -15.23
CA ASP A 199 0.80 12.33 -16.61
C ASP A 199 1.59 13.56 -17.11
N ALA A 200 2.57 14.02 -16.33
CA ALA A 200 3.43 15.15 -16.68
C ALA A 200 4.36 14.87 -17.87
N GLU A 201 4.72 13.60 -18.12
CA GLU A 201 5.49 13.16 -19.29
C GLU A 201 5.19 11.67 -19.60
N ASN A 202 5.49 11.23 -20.83
CA ASN A 202 5.10 9.91 -21.31
C ASN A 202 5.86 8.75 -20.63
N GLU A 203 7.17 8.91 -20.41
CA GLU A 203 8.03 7.90 -19.80
C GLU A 203 8.80 8.50 -18.60
N PRO A 204 8.11 8.75 -17.47
CA PRO A 204 8.70 9.47 -16.34
C PRO A 204 9.66 8.63 -15.48
N SER A 205 9.68 7.30 -15.69
CA SER A 205 10.44 6.38 -14.82
C SER A 205 11.93 6.35 -15.15
N VAL A 206 12.74 6.23 -14.10
CA VAL A 206 14.19 6.03 -14.17
C VAL A 206 14.61 4.56 -13.97
N VAL A 207 13.69 3.59 -14.04
CA VAL A 207 14.04 2.15 -13.88
C VAL A 207 15.12 1.68 -14.86
N GLN A 208 15.09 2.15 -16.12
CA GLN A 208 16.10 1.83 -17.13
C GLN A 208 17.48 2.36 -16.74
N GLU A 209 17.50 3.56 -16.16
CA GLU A 209 18.73 4.23 -15.71
C GLU A 209 19.32 3.58 -14.46
N ALA A 210 18.46 3.08 -13.57
CA ALA A 210 18.86 2.37 -12.36
C ALA A 210 19.57 1.04 -12.67
N MET A 211 19.15 0.33 -13.72
CA MET A 211 19.79 -0.93 -14.13
C MET A 211 21.23 -0.74 -14.61
N LEU A 212 21.57 0.46 -15.07
CA LEU A 212 22.90 0.79 -15.60
C LEU A 212 23.86 1.32 -14.52
N ARG A 213 23.36 1.68 -13.33
CA ARG A 213 24.15 2.34 -12.29
C ARG A 213 24.43 1.41 -11.11
N PRO A 214 25.66 1.39 -10.57
CA PRO A 214 26.05 0.49 -9.49
C PRO A 214 25.51 0.85 -8.12
N ASN A 215 24.94 2.05 -7.97
CA ASN A 215 24.52 2.62 -6.71
C ASN A 215 23.08 3.16 -6.76
N VAL A 216 22.24 2.76 -7.73
CA VAL A 216 20.86 3.24 -7.84
C VAL A 216 19.86 2.11 -7.62
N ILE A 217 18.84 2.39 -6.81
CA ILE A 217 17.66 1.53 -6.64
C ILE A 217 16.41 2.35 -6.93
N VAL A 218 15.50 1.79 -7.73
CA VAL A 218 14.15 2.32 -7.91
C VAL A 218 13.15 1.43 -7.20
N LEU A 219 12.29 2.00 -6.37
CA LEU A 219 11.21 1.30 -5.68
C LEU A 219 9.87 1.53 -6.34
N ARG A 220 9.05 0.48 -6.43
CA ARG A 220 7.72 0.50 -7.01
C ARG A 220 6.73 -0.21 -6.09
N SER A 221 5.57 0.39 -5.90
CA SER A 221 4.52 -0.14 -5.02
C SER A 221 3.29 -0.45 -5.84
N LEU A 222 2.95 -1.74 -5.93
CA LEU A 222 1.80 -2.19 -6.71
C LEU A 222 0.49 -2.16 -5.90
N GLY A 223 0.57 -2.23 -4.56
CA GLY A 223 -0.64 -2.15 -3.73
C GLY A 223 -1.42 -0.84 -3.89
N LYS A 224 -0.79 0.26 -4.31
CA LYS A 224 -1.41 1.58 -4.48
C LYS A 224 -2.12 1.70 -5.81
N ASN A 225 -1.40 1.49 -6.91
CA ASN A 225 -1.93 1.64 -8.26
C ASN A 225 -2.93 0.53 -8.63
N PHE A 226 -2.87 -0.64 -8.00
CA PHE A 226 -3.86 -1.70 -8.21
C PHE A 226 -5.01 -1.66 -7.22
N GLY A 227 -5.00 -0.76 -6.23
CA GLY A 227 -6.07 -0.70 -5.21
C GLY A 227 -6.08 -1.87 -4.21
N LEU A 228 -5.06 -2.74 -4.22
CA LEU A 228 -5.01 -3.98 -3.45
C LEU A 228 -4.00 -3.93 -2.30
N HIS A 229 -4.13 -2.96 -1.40
CA HIS A 229 -3.20 -2.80 -0.29
C HIS A 229 -3.07 -4.03 0.60
N GLY A 230 -4.15 -4.78 0.80
CA GLY A 230 -4.19 -5.97 1.67
C GLY A 230 -3.34 -7.14 1.16
N ILE A 231 -3.07 -7.20 -0.14
CA ILE A 231 -2.28 -8.28 -0.76
C ILE A 231 -0.79 -8.13 -0.45
N ARG A 232 -0.30 -6.92 -0.13
CA ARG A 232 1.11 -6.65 0.19
C ARG A 232 2.08 -7.09 -0.92
N PHE A 233 2.29 -6.24 -1.92
CA PHE A 233 3.23 -6.56 -3.00
C PHE A 233 3.84 -5.30 -3.62
N GLY A 234 5.11 -5.40 -4.01
CA GLY A 234 5.92 -4.34 -4.57
C GLY A 234 7.26 -4.90 -5.02
N TYR A 235 8.05 -4.09 -5.71
CA TYR A 235 9.34 -4.52 -6.23
C TYR A 235 10.33 -3.36 -6.23
N LEU A 236 11.60 -3.72 -6.30
CA LEU A 236 12.66 -2.79 -6.65
C LEU A 236 13.28 -3.19 -7.98
N VAL A 237 13.83 -2.20 -8.67
CA VAL A 237 14.63 -2.34 -9.88
C VAL A 237 16.00 -1.74 -9.61
N ALA A 238 17.05 -2.49 -9.91
CA ALA A 238 18.44 -2.06 -9.78
C ALA A 238 19.30 -2.84 -10.76
N ASN A 239 20.60 -2.57 -10.82
CA ASN A 239 21.49 -3.47 -11.54
C ASN A 239 21.45 -4.91 -10.95
N PRO A 240 21.88 -5.95 -11.70
CA PRO A 240 21.75 -7.34 -11.25
C PRO A 240 22.46 -7.64 -9.92
N ALA A 241 23.57 -6.95 -9.63
CA ALA A 241 24.34 -7.15 -8.41
C ALA A 241 23.59 -6.62 -7.17
N LEU A 242 23.08 -5.39 -7.23
CA LEU A 242 22.29 -4.78 -6.15
C LEU A 242 20.96 -5.49 -5.96
N ALA A 243 20.23 -5.76 -7.05
CA ALA A 243 18.97 -6.51 -6.99
C ALA A 243 19.20 -7.90 -6.40
N GLY A 244 20.28 -8.59 -6.80
CA GLY A 244 20.67 -9.88 -6.25
C GLY A 244 20.98 -9.86 -4.75
N ARG A 245 21.67 -8.82 -4.27
CA ARG A 245 21.96 -8.64 -2.83
C ARG A 245 20.70 -8.49 -1.98
N VAL A 246 19.70 -7.75 -2.46
CA VAL A 246 18.42 -7.65 -1.75
C VAL A 246 17.65 -8.97 -1.86
N ARG A 247 17.57 -9.54 -3.07
CA ARG A 247 16.85 -10.80 -3.32
C ARG A 247 17.35 -11.95 -2.47
N SER A 248 18.66 -12.05 -2.21
CA SER A 248 19.23 -13.11 -1.37
C SER A 248 18.83 -13.03 0.11
N MET A 249 18.33 -11.88 0.56
CA MET A 249 17.91 -11.67 1.95
C MET A 249 16.40 -11.85 2.15
N LEU A 250 15.63 -11.90 1.07
CA LEU A 250 14.19 -12.12 1.13
C LEU A 250 13.90 -13.56 1.57
N PRO A 251 12.91 -13.77 2.46
CA PRO A 251 12.50 -15.11 2.86
C PRO A 251 12.08 -15.97 1.66
N LYS A 252 12.29 -17.28 1.76
CA LYS A 252 11.66 -18.22 0.81
C LYS A 252 10.15 -18.12 0.95
N TRP A 253 9.44 -18.14 -0.18
CA TRP A 253 7.98 -17.92 -0.23
C TRP A 253 7.55 -16.60 0.41
N ASN A 254 8.34 -15.53 0.23
CA ASN A 254 7.94 -14.21 0.71
C ASN A 254 6.66 -13.73 0.01
N LEU A 255 6.55 -13.89 -1.30
CA LEU A 255 5.34 -13.53 -2.04
C LEU A 255 4.19 -14.48 -1.71
N ASN A 256 2.98 -13.93 -1.61
CA ASN A 256 1.76 -14.69 -1.33
C ASN A 256 0.96 -15.01 -2.60
N SER A 257 0.08 -16.02 -2.51
CA SER A 257 -0.71 -16.53 -3.64
C SER A 257 -1.69 -15.50 -4.22
N PHE A 258 -2.14 -14.51 -3.44
CA PHE A 258 -2.93 -13.41 -3.99
C PHE A 258 -2.08 -12.50 -4.89
N ALA A 259 -0.83 -12.21 -4.50
CA ALA A 259 0.09 -11.42 -5.31
C ALA A 259 0.40 -12.12 -6.64
N GLU A 260 0.63 -13.43 -6.61
CA GLU A 260 0.77 -14.25 -7.82
C GLU A 260 -0.48 -14.13 -8.70
N HIS A 261 -1.66 -14.41 -8.17
CA HIS A 261 -2.88 -14.39 -8.97
C HIS A 261 -3.11 -13.03 -9.65
N VAL A 262 -2.86 -11.93 -8.93
CA VAL A 262 -2.95 -10.57 -9.48
C VAL A 262 -1.92 -10.33 -10.58
N VAL A 263 -0.66 -10.74 -10.41
CA VAL A 263 0.39 -10.57 -11.44
C VAL A 263 0.00 -11.29 -12.73
N PHE A 264 -0.52 -12.51 -12.64
CA PHE A 264 -0.91 -13.30 -13.80
C PHE A 264 -2.18 -12.74 -14.49
N MET A 265 -3.12 -12.21 -13.70
CA MET A 265 -4.35 -11.57 -14.19
C MET A 265 -4.06 -10.34 -15.07
N LEU A 266 -2.96 -9.61 -14.83
CA LEU A 266 -2.62 -8.39 -15.58
C LEU A 266 -2.45 -8.62 -17.08
N LYS A 267 -2.06 -9.82 -17.49
CA LYS A 267 -1.88 -10.15 -18.91
C LYS A 267 -3.19 -10.04 -19.68
N GLU A 268 -4.30 -10.39 -19.04
CA GLU A 268 -5.63 -10.39 -19.64
C GLU A 268 -6.33 -9.03 -19.46
N HIS A 269 -5.92 -8.25 -18.45
CA HIS A 269 -6.62 -7.04 -18.01
C HIS A 269 -5.79 -5.76 -18.07
N GLY A 270 -4.75 -5.74 -18.91
CA GLY A 270 -3.89 -4.58 -19.09
C GLY A 270 -4.64 -3.34 -19.59
N ALA A 271 -5.68 -3.51 -20.41
CA ALA A 271 -6.49 -2.41 -20.94
C ALA A 271 -7.34 -1.75 -19.84
N GLU A 272 -8.00 -2.54 -19.00
CA GLU A 272 -8.77 -2.08 -17.85
C GLU A 272 -7.88 -1.40 -16.81
N TYR A 273 -6.68 -1.94 -16.60
CA TYR A 273 -5.69 -1.29 -15.75
C TYR A 273 -5.29 0.09 -16.29
N ALA A 274 -4.92 0.19 -17.57
CA ALA A 274 -4.57 1.48 -18.18
C ALA A 274 -5.74 2.48 -18.10
N GLN A 275 -6.96 2.03 -18.42
CA GLN A 275 -8.18 2.85 -18.33
C GLN A 275 -8.43 3.34 -16.89
N SER A 276 -8.18 2.50 -15.89
CA SER A 276 -8.32 2.87 -14.48
C SER A 276 -7.39 4.03 -14.09
N LEU A 277 -6.13 4.03 -14.57
CA LEU A 277 -5.17 5.10 -14.32
C LEU A 277 -5.60 6.41 -15.00
N HIS A 278 -6.08 6.34 -16.25
CA HIS A 278 -6.64 7.50 -16.94
C HIS A 278 -7.83 8.11 -16.19
N GLN A 279 -8.69 7.26 -15.64
CA GLN A 279 -9.83 7.68 -14.85
C GLN A 279 -9.39 8.38 -13.55
N VAL A 280 -8.40 7.84 -12.82
CA VAL A 280 -7.83 8.50 -11.62
C VAL A 280 -7.19 9.86 -11.98
N ARG A 281 -6.45 9.95 -13.09
CA ARG A 281 -5.83 11.22 -13.53
C ARG A 281 -6.87 12.29 -13.81
N ARG A 282 -7.97 11.94 -14.50
CA ARG A 282 -9.09 12.85 -14.73
C ARG A 282 -9.73 13.30 -13.42
N ASP A 283 -10.05 12.37 -12.53
CA ASP A 283 -10.67 12.69 -11.25
C ASP A 283 -9.77 13.53 -10.35
N ARG A 284 -8.44 13.39 -10.44
CA ARG A 284 -7.48 14.25 -9.74
C ARG A 284 -7.62 15.71 -10.18
N MET A 285 -7.72 15.95 -11.49
CA MET A 285 -7.90 17.31 -12.03
C MET A 285 -9.25 17.89 -11.60
N ASP A 286 -10.32 17.11 -11.72
CA ASP A 286 -11.68 17.53 -11.34
C ASP A 286 -11.79 17.83 -9.84
N MET A 287 -11.19 16.98 -9.00
CA MET A 287 -11.16 17.15 -7.55
C MET A 287 -10.31 18.37 -7.15
N SER A 288 -9.17 18.59 -7.83
CA SER A 288 -8.33 19.77 -7.60
C SER A 288 -9.08 21.07 -7.88
N GLY A 289 -9.81 21.14 -9.00
CA GLY A 289 -10.66 22.29 -9.35
C GLY A 289 -11.76 22.56 -8.31
N GLN A 290 -12.46 21.50 -7.88
CA GLN A 290 -13.52 21.62 -6.88
C GLN A 290 -12.99 22.08 -5.51
N LEU A 291 -11.87 21.53 -5.04
CA LEU A 291 -11.27 21.93 -3.77
C LEU A 291 -10.68 23.34 -3.83
N SER A 292 -10.11 23.75 -4.96
CA SER A 292 -9.56 25.09 -5.15
C SER A 292 -10.63 26.20 -5.16
N ALA A 293 -11.89 25.84 -5.41
CA ALA A 293 -13.01 26.77 -5.32
C ALA A 293 -13.39 27.12 -3.86
N LEU A 294 -12.91 26.34 -2.87
CA LEU A 294 -13.21 26.56 -1.46
C LEU A 294 -12.39 27.74 -0.89
N PRO A 295 -13.03 28.76 -0.28
CA PRO A 295 -12.35 29.97 0.19
C PRO A 295 -11.22 29.69 1.19
N GLY A 296 -10.01 30.15 0.89
CA GLY A 296 -8.86 30.04 1.78
C GLY A 296 -8.20 28.65 1.82
N LEU A 297 -8.72 27.67 1.08
CA LEU A 297 -7.98 26.44 0.80
C LEU A 297 -6.89 26.73 -0.25
N THR A 298 -5.75 26.07 -0.08
CA THR A 298 -4.71 26.04 -1.10
C THR A 298 -4.43 24.59 -1.46
N VAL A 299 -4.65 24.23 -2.72
CA VAL A 299 -4.40 22.88 -3.25
C VAL A 299 -3.08 22.91 -3.99
N TYR A 300 -2.16 22.02 -3.63
CA TYR A 300 -0.87 21.91 -4.30
C TYR A 300 -0.98 20.98 -5.53
N PRO A 301 -0.29 21.29 -6.64
CA PRO A 301 -0.22 20.39 -7.79
C PRO A 301 0.31 19.02 -7.40
N SER A 302 -0.24 17.97 -8.00
CA SER A 302 0.14 16.60 -7.68
C SER A 302 0.18 15.72 -8.92
N GLN A 303 1.18 14.84 -8.96
CA GLN A 303 1.29 13.75 -9.93
C GLN A 303 1.01 12.37 -9.31
N GLY A 304 0.62 12.31 -8.03
CA GLY A 304 0.11 11.10 -7.37
C GLY A 304 -1.40 10.94 -7.50
N ASN A 305 -2.00 10.00 -6.77
CA ASN A 305 -3.46 9.83 -6.63
C ASN A 305 -4.02 10.48 -5.35
N PHE A 306 -3.46 11.61 -4.94
CA PHE A 306 -3.88 12.39 -3.78
C PHE A 306 -3.51 13.85 -3.98
N LEU A 307 -4.14 14.73 -3.22
CA LEU A 307 -3.89 16.16 -3.22
C LEU A 307 -3.46 16.59 -1.82
N PHE A 308 -2.41 17.39 -1.75
CA PHE A 308 -2.01 18.07 -0.53
C PHE A 308 -2.72 19.40 -0.46
N VAL A 309 -3.32 19.69 0.68
CA VAL A 309 -4.22 20.83 0.87
C VAL A 309 -3.84 21.55 2.14
N ARG A 310 -3.59 22.85 2.02
CA ARG A 310 -3.51 23.74 3.19
C ARG A 310 -4.89 24.31 3.49
N LEU A 311 -5.29 24.17 4.75
CA LEU A 311 -6.52 24.71 5.30
C LEU A 311 -6.46 26.24 5.47
N PRO A 312 -7.62 26.91 5.60
CA PRO A 312 -7.69 28.34 5.88
C PRO A 312 -7.04 28.68 7.22
N VAL A 313 -6.65 29.94 7.38
CA VAL A 313 -6.09 30.44 8.65
C VAL A 313 -7.09 30.20 9.78
N GLY A 314 -6.61 29.63 10.89
CA GLY A 314 -7.42 29.31 12.07
C GLY A 314 -8.07 27.92 12.05
N ALA A 315 -8.01 27.18 10.94
CA ALA A 315 -8.48 25.81 10.88
C ALA A 315 -7.35 24.81 11.21
N GLU A 316 -7.65 23.87 12.10
CA GLU A 316 -6.74 22.81 12.54
C GLU A 316 -7.14 21.47 11.93
N GLY A 317 -6.19 20.76 11.30
CA GLY A 317 -6.44 19.54 10.54
C GLY A 317 -6.99 18.38 11.38
N THR A 318 -6.61 18.28 12.65
CA THR A 318 -7.18 17.29 13.59
C THR A 318 -8.66 17.58 13.87
N VAL A 319 -9.02 18.85 14.07
CA VAL A 319 -10.41 19.27 14.28
C VAL A 319 -11.23 19.03 13.01
N VAL A 320 -10.71 19.39 11.84
CA VAL A 320 -11.38 19.13 10.56
C VAL A 320 -11.56 17.63 10.35
N ARG A 321 -10.54 16.81 10.60
CA ARG A 321 -10.64 15.35 10.52
C ARG A 321 -11.75 14.80 11.43
N ASP A 322 -11.74 15.18 12.69
CA ASP A 322 -12.67 14.65 13.68
C ASP A 322 -14.11 15.02 13.31
N ARG A 323 -14.36 16.27 12.91
CA ARG A 323 -15.67 16.73 12.45
C ARG A 323 -16.12 16.08 11.14
N MET A 324 -15.24 15.95 10.15
CA MET A 324 -15.55 15.23 8.90
C MET A 324 -15.96 13.78 9.16
N LEU A 325 -15.29 13.13 10.11
CA LEU A 325 -15.60 11.75 10.46
C LEU A 325 -16.93 11.62 11.22
N THR A 326 -17.17 12.48 12.21
CA THR A 326 -18.36 12.38 13.07
C THR A 326 -19.62 12.96 12.44
N GLU A 327 -19.51 14.07 11.70
CA GLU A 327 -20.64 14.79 11.10
C GLU A 327 -20.97 14.28 9.69
N HIS A 328 -19.97 13.79 8.93
CA HIS A 328 -20.15 13.43 7.52
C HIS A 328 -19.75 11.99 7.16
N ARG A 329 -19.25 11.21 8.12
CA ARG A 329 -18.72 9.85 7.90
C ARG A 329 -17.66 9.83 6.79
N ILE A 330 -16.78 10.82 6.79
CA ILE A 330 -15.66 10.94 5.85
C ILE A 330 -14.35 10.98 6.64
N LEU A 331 -13.44 10.07 6.31
CA LEU A 331 -12.13 10.00 6.92
C LEU A 331 -11.10 10.73 6.05
N VAL A 332 -10.46 11.77 6.59
CA VAL A 332 -9.40 12.54 5.91
C VAL A 332 -8.05 12.41 6.63
N ARG A 333 -6.94 12.51 5.88
CA ARG A 333 -5.60 12.39 6.47
C ARG A 333 -5.07 13.76 6.84
N GLU A 334 -5.07 14.08 8.14
CA GLU A 334 -4.28 15.19 8.66
C GLU A 334 -2.78 14.93 8.52
N CYS A 335 -1.97 15.95 8.26
CA CYS A 335 -0.53 15.83 8.06
C CYS A 335 0.27 16.65 9.09
N GLY A 336 -0.30 16.97 10.25
CA GLY A 336 0.38 17.70 11.32
C GLY A 336 1.45 16.88 12.02
N ASN A 337 1.32 15.55 12.05
CA ASN A 337 2.34 14.65 12.60
C ASN A 337 3.47 14.29 11.61
N LYS A 338 3.45 14.81 10.38
CA LYS A 338 4.56 14.61 9.43
C LYS A 338 5.65 15.64 9.69
N ILE A 339 6.89 15.17 9.82
CA ILE A 339 8.07 16.05 9.91
C ILE A 339 8.10 16.96 8.68
N GLY A 340 8.32 18.27 8.87
CA GLY A 340 8.31 19.26 7.79
C GLY A 340 6.92 19.72 7.34
N SER A 341 5.85 19.32 8.04
CA SER A 341 4.48 19.77 7.79
C SER A 341 3.91 20.50 9.03
N SER A 342 2.69 21.01 8.94
CA SER A 342 1.98 21.64 10.07
C SER A 342 0.56 21.08 10.20
N SER A 343 -0.09 21.39 11.33
CA SER A 343 -1.47 20.98 11.60
C SER A 343 -2.48 21.52 10.60
N ARG A 344 -2.13 22.55 9.80
CA ARG A 344 -3.00 23.11 8.76
C ARG A 344 -3.05 22.31 7.47
N PHE A 345 -2.36 21.17 7.38
CA PHE A 345 -2.29 20.40 6.15
C PHE A 345 -3.11 19.11 6.22
N LEU A 346 -3.81 18.84 5.13
CA LEU A 346 -4.46 17.56 4.84
C LEU A 346 -3.86 16.94 3.59
N ARG A 347 -3.89 15.61 3.51
CA ARG A 347 -3.73 14.85 2.27
C ARG A 347 -5.06 14.16 1.96
N LEU A 348 -5.60 14.40 0.78
CA LEU A 348 -6.91 13.88 0.36
C LEU A 348 -6.72 12.99 -0.86
N VAL A 349 -7.03 11.70 -0.71
CA VAL A 349 -6.92 10.72 -1.81
C VAL A 349 -7.96 11.00 -2.89
N VAL A 350 -7.58 10.82 -4.16
CA VAL A 350 -8.48 10.99 -5.29
C VAL A 350 -9.52 9.87 -5.28
N ARG A 351 -10.80 10.25 -5.39
CA ARG A 351 -11.96 9.36 -5.31
C ARG A 351 -12.96 9.66 -6.43
N PRO A 352 -13.94 8.78 -6.69
CA PRO A 352 -15.01 9.05 -7.64
C PRO A 352 -15.81 10.32 -7.30
N GLN A 353 -16.37 10.95 -8.32
CA GLN A 353 -17.09 12.24 -8.19
C GLN A 353 -18.21 12.23 -7.13
N VAL A 354 -18.88 11.09 -6.94
CA VAL A 354 -19.91 10.95 -5.89
C VAL A 354 -19.33 11.16 -4.48
N ASP A 355 -18.14 10.64 -4.23
CA ASP A 355 -17.44 10.80 -2.95
C ASP A 355 -16.84 12.21 -2.83
N VAL A 356 -16.28 12.74 -3.92
CA VAL A 356 -15.69 14.09 -3.95
C VAL A 356 -16.76 15.16 -3.66
N ARG A 357 -17.96 15.05 -4.20
CA ARG A 357 -19.07 15.97 -3.88
C ARG A 357 -19.40 15.94 -2.39
N ARG A 358 -19.45 14.75 -1.78
CA ARG A 358 -19.68 14.60 -0.34
C ARG A 358 -18.54 15.22 0.47
N LEU A 359 -17.29 15.04 0.05
CA LEU A 359 -16.12 15.67 0.65
C LEU A 359 -16.23 17.20 0.61
N VAL A 360 -16.53 17.78 -0.55
CA VAL A 360 -16.61 19.23 -0.75
C VAL A 360 -17.71 19.82 0.12
N THR A 361 -18.92 19.25 0.09
CA THR A 361 -20.02 19.70 0.95
C THR A 361 -19.68 19.58 2.44
N GLY A 362 -19.03 18.49 2.86
CA GLY A 362 -18.60 18.32 4.24
C GLY A 362 -17.56 19.38 4.65
N LEU A 363 -16.55 19.61 3.82
CA LEU A 363 -15.54 20.65 4.07
C LEU A 363 -16.16 22.04 4.14
N GLU A 364 -17.12 22.37 3.27
CA GLU A 364 -17.84 23.64 3.32
C GLU A 364 -18.54 23.86 4.67
N GLN A 365 -19.26 22.84 5.15
CA GLN A 365 -19.99 22.90 6.42
C GLN A 365 -19.05 22.95 7.62
N VAL A 366 -17.97 22.16 7.60
CA VAL A 366 -16.99 22.11 8.69
C VAL A 366 -16.19 23.41 8.78
N LEU A 367 -15.76 23.97 7.65
CA LEU A 367 -14.87 25.14 7.62
C LEU A 367 -15.60 26.48 7.70
N TYR A 368 -16.81 26.58 7.15
CA TYR A 368 -17.51 27.87 7.01
C TYR A 368 -18.88 27.91 7.70
N GLY A 369 -19.34 26.79 8.26
CA GLY A 369 -20.68 26.65 8.82
C GLY A 369 -21.78 26.60 7.75
N THR A 370 -23.02 26.35 8.17
CA THR A 370 -24.19 26.21 7.28
C THR A 370 -24.65 27.51 6.59
N ALA A 371 -23.94 28.62 6.77
CA ALA A 371 -24.39 29.96 6.38
C ALA A 371 -24.13 30.34 4.90
N ARG A 372 -23.50 29.48 4.08
CA ARG A 372 -23.31 29.77 2.65
C ARG A 372 -24.22 28.92 1.75
N ARG A 373 -25.35 29.55 1.42
CA ARG A 373 -26.28 29.32 0.28
C ARG A 373 -26.94 27.95 0.15
N GLY A 374 -28.27 27.99 0.26
CA GLY A 374 -29.16 26.95 -0.22
C GLY A 374 -28.94 26.63 -1.69
N ALA A 375 -28.45 25.41 -1.93
CA ALA A 375 -28.88 24.57 -3.02
C ALA A 375 -29.43 23.31 -2.35
N ALA A 376 -30.70 23.01 -2.60
CA ALA A 376 -31.35 21.83 -2.04
C ALA A 376 -30.54 20.58 -2.40
N VAL A 377 -30.09 19.86 -1.37
CA VAL A 377 -29.64 18.47 -1.52
C VAL A 377 -30.84 17.70 -2.09
N PRO A 378 -30.72 17.01 -3.25
CA PRO A 378 -31.75 16.07 -3.64
C PRO A 378 -31.80 15.01 -2.55
N GLY A 379 -32.95 14.90 -1.87
CA GLY A 379 -33.24 13.75 -1.02
C GLY A 379 -33.06 12.46 -1.83
N PRO A 380 -32.78 11.32 -1.17
CA PRO A 380 -32.52 10.07 -1.88
C PRO A 380 -33.69 9.77 -2.82
N ALA A 381 -33.43 9.87 -4.12
CA ALA A 381 -34.37 9.48 -5.15
C ALA A 381 -34.61 7.98 -5.00
N THR A 382 -35.83 7.64 -4.63
CA THR A 382 -36.35 6.28 -4.75
C THR A 382 -36.24 5.82 -6.19
N GLY A 383 -35.43 4.77 -6.41
CA GLY A 383 -35.64 3.83 -7.50
C GLY A 383 -34.86 4.08 -8.80
N THR A 384 -33.64 3.55 -8.86
CA THR A 384 -33.18 2.71 -9.97
C THR A 384 -32.28 1.63 -9.39
N GLY A 385 -32.74 0.39 -9.41
CA GLY A 385 -32.15 -0.74 -8.70
C GLY A 385 -30.79 -1.17 -9.25
N TYR A 386 -29.77 -1.09 -8.40
CA TYR A 386 -28.66 -2.02 -8.42
C TYR A 386 -28.95 -3.06 -7.33
N SER A 387 -29.23 -4.29 -7.75
CA SER A 387 -29.50 -5.41 -6.84
C SER A 387 -28.18 -5.85 -6.20
N SER A 388 -27.87 -5.33 -5.01
CA SER A 388 -26.92 -5.99 -4.11
C SER A 388 -27.48 -7.37 -3.77
N GLY A 389 -26.69 -8.43 -3.95
CA GLY A 389 -27.05 -9.85 -3.76
C GLY A 389 -27.41 -10.27 -2.33
N THR A 390 -28.01 -9.39 -1.53
CA THR A 390 -28.49 -9.66 -0.17
C THR A 390 -29.89 -10.31 -0.13
N ALA A 391 -30.64 -10.31 -1.25
CA ALA A 391 -31.97 -10.92 -1.33
C ALA A 391 -31.99 -12.48 -1.38
N ALA A 392 -30.82 -13.12 -1.32
CA ALA A 392 -30.68 -14.57 -1.24
C ALA A 392 -30.49 -15.09 0.21
N VAL A 393 -30.20 -14.20 1.17
CA VAL A 393 -29.93 -14.59 2.57
C VAL A 393 -31.18 -14.46 3.44
N ASP A 394 -32.06 -13.50 3.17
CA ASP A 394 -33.34 -13.35 3.91
C ASP A 394 -34.41 -14.38 3.51
N ARG A 395 -34.22 -15.11 2.41
CA ARG A 395 -35.14 -16.18 1.99
C ARG A 395 -34.94 -17.51 2.72
N LEU A 396 -33.87 -17.66 3.50
CA LEU A 396 -33.57 -18.89 4.24
C LEU A 396 -33.94 -18.86 5.73
N VAL A 397 -34.37 -17.71 6.27
CA VAL A 397 -34.69 -17.54 7.70
C VAL A 397 -36.20 -17.36 7.96
N SER A 398 -37.04 -17.39 6.93
CA SER A 398 -38.51 -17.31 7.08
C SER A 398 -39.26 -18.61 6.79
N GLN A 399 -38.57 -19.75 6.67
CA GLN A 399 -39.18 -21.07 6.51
C GLN A 399 -38.73 -22.03 7.60
N THR A 400 -39.17 -21.80 8.82
CA THR A 400 -39.67 -22.84 9.75
C THR A 400 -40.03 -22.19 11.06
N ASN A 401 -41.30 -21.79 11.21
CA ASN A 401 -41.96 -21.78 12.51
C ASN A 401 -43.46 -22.06 12.31
N GLY A 402 -43.85 -23.30 12.63
CA GLY A 402 -45.09 -23.62 13.33
C GLY A 402 -46.35 -23.92 12.52
N ALA A 403 -46.63 -25.20 12.30
CA ALA A 403 -47.96 -25.78 12.49
C ALA A 403 -47.83 -27.29 12.74
N GLY A 404 -48.11 -27.71 13.98
CA GLY A 404 -48.06 -29.12 14.39
C GLY A 404 -49.34 -29.90 14.06
N VAL A 405 -49.21 -31.23 14.05
CA VAL A 405 -50.32 -32.21 14.13
C VAL A 405 -49.82 -33.40 14.98
N PRO A 406 -50.64 -34.00 15.87
CA PRO A 406 -50.17 -34.72 17.06
C PRO A 406 -49.94 -36.23 16.85
N MET A 407 -49.08 -36.83 17.69
CA MET A 407 -48.81 -38.29 17.73
C MET A 407 -49.44 -38.96 18.97
N PRO A 408 -49.92 -40.22 18.86
CA PRO A 408 -50.49 -41.03 19.95
C PRO A 408 -49.43 -41.77 20.80
N PRO A 409 -49.80 -42.36 21.96
CA PRO A 409 -48.85 -42.84 22.98
C PRO A 409 -48.29 -44.25 22.70
N PRO A 410 -47.28 -44.72 23.47
CA PRO A 410 -46.33 -45.74 23.01
C PRO A 410 -46.72 -47.17 23.42
N ALA A 411 -46.23 -48.16 22.65
CA ALA A 411 -46.21 -49.56 23.08
C ALA A 411 -44.95 -50.31 22.62
N SER A 412 -44.36 -50.96 23.62
CA SER A 412 -43.35 -52.01 23.76
C SER A 412 -42.90 -52.90 22.57
N ALA A 413 -41.59 -53.19 22.65
CA ALA A 413 -40.90 -54.49 22.55
C ALA A 413 -40.83 -55.27 21.21
N GLY A 414 -39.59 -55.57 20.79
CA GLY A 414 -39.28 -56.61 19.80
C GLY A 414 -37.82 -56.58 19.34
N VAL A 415 -36.99 -57.46 19.89
CA VAL A 415 -35.67 -57.95 19.40
C VAL A 415 -35.95 -59.13 18.42
N PRO A 416 -35.07 -59.67 17.51
CA PRO A 416 -33.66 -59.40 17.16
C PRO A 416 -33.34 -59.33 15.62
N ALA A 417 -32.05 -59.10 15.30
CA ALA A 417 -31.13 -60.03 14.61
C ALA A 417 -30.35 -59.44 13.42
N GLY A 418 -29.02 -59.67 13.43
CA GLY A 418 -28.21 -59.81 12.22
C GLY A 418 -27.23 -58.67 11.92
N ALA A 419 -26.03 -58.75 12.49
CA ALA A 419 -24.86 -58.01 12.02
C ALA A 419 -24.23 -58.69 10.78
N PRO A 420 -23.45 -57.94 9.99
CA PRO A 420 -22.04 -58.31 9.90
C PRO A 420 -21.08 -57.13 10.14
N ALA A 421 -19.89 -57.50 10.60
CA ALA A 421 -18.82 -56.65 11.10
C ALA A 421 -18.06 -55.89 10.00
N VAL A 422 -17.60 -54.69 10.35
CA VAL A 422 -16.64 -53.87 9.59
C VAL A 422 -15.24 -54.09 10.19
N PRO A 423 -14.19 -54.35 9.39
CA PRO A 423 -12.84 -54.55 9.91
C PRO A 423 -12.18 -53.22 10.30
N GLN A 424 -11.63 -53.17 11.52
CA GLN A 424 -10.79 -52.07 11.99
C GLN A 424 -9.38 -52.20 11.40
N GLN A 425 -8.86 -51.12 10.81
CA GLN A 425 -7.45 -51.01 10.43
C GLN A 425 -6.59 -50.59 11.64
N PRO A 426 -5.33 -51.07 11.73
CA PRO A 426 -4.47 -50.86 12.89
C PRO A 426 -3.79 -49.48 12.91
N VAL A 427 -3.57 -49.01 14.13
CA VAL A 427 -2.83 -47.80 14.50
C VAL A 427 -1.34 -47.94 14.12
N PRO A 428 -0.69 -46.93 13.51
CA PRO A 428 0.74 -47.02 13.17
C PRO A 428 1.64 -46.82 14.40
N GLN A 429 2.66 -47.68 14.54
CA GLN A 429 3.73 -47.57 15.54
C GLN A 429 4.75 -46.45 15.19
N PRO A 430 5.44 -45.86 16.20
CA PRO A 430 6.44 -44.83 15.96
C PRO A 430 7.75 -45.39 15.36
N LEU A 431 8.34 -44.64 14.43
CA LEU A 431 9.60 -44.96 13.76
C LEU A 431 10.82 -44.88 14.70
N PRO A 432 11.84 -45.75 14.54
CA PRO A 432 13.05 -45.72 15.35
C PRO A 432 13.98 -44.56 14.99
N GLN A 433 14.68 -44.02 16.00
CA GLN A 433 15.65 -42.93 15.86
C GLN A 433 16.89 -43.36 15.04
N PRO A 434 17.51 -42.45 14.25
CA PRO A 434 18.71 -42.77 13.48
C PRO A 434 19.96 -42.84 14.36
N LEU A 435 20.80 -43.85 14.09
CA LEU A 435 22.13 -44.06 14.69
C LEU A 435 23.12 -42.93 14.29
N PRO A 436 24.11 -42.60 15.15
CA PRO A 436 25.08 -41.55 14.87
C PRO A 436 26.07 -41.95 13.75
N GLN A 437 26.32 -41.03 12.82
CA GLN A 437 27.31 -41.18 11.75
C GLN A 437 28.76 -41.10 12.29
N PRO A 438 29.72 -41.83 11.70
CA PRO A 438 31.13 -41.76 12.08
C PRO A 438 31.79 -40.46 11.60
N LEU A 439 32.62 -39.86 12.46
CA LEU A 439 33.45 -38.68 12.23
C LEU A 439 34.41 -38.88 11.03
N ALA A 440 34.47 -37.88 10.16
CA ALA A 440 35.46 -37.79 9.08
C ALA A 440 36.89 -37.62 9.65
N PRO A 441 37.92 -38.20 9.01
CA PRO A 441 39.30 -38.06 9.47
C PRO A 441 39.83 -36.63 9.24
N ALA A 442 40.57 -36.14 10.23
CA ALA A 442 41.23 -34.84 10.25
C ALA A 442 42.27 -34.70 9.12
N ALA A 443 42.33 -33.50 8.53
CA ALA A 443 43.33 -33.12 7.55
C ALA A 443 44.74 -33.16 8.16
N ALA A 444 45.65 -33.89 7.52
CA ALA A 444 47.05 -33.92 7.86
C ALA A 444 47.71 -32.56 7.51
N THR A 445 48.32 -31.93 8.50
CA THR A 445 49.19 -30.76 8.34
C THR A 445 50.54 -31.19 7.75
N VAL A 446 50.89 -30.61 6.61
CA VAL A 446 52.22 -30.73 5.99
C VAL A 446 53.16 -29.70 6.65
N PRO A 447 54.34 -30.07 7.19
CA PRO A 447 55.33 -29.09 7.62
C PRO A 447 56.10 -28.56 6.40
N ALA A 448 56.12 -27.23 6.24
CA ALA A 448 57.01 -26.56 5.30
C ALA A 448 58.46 -26.60 5.83
N ALA A 449 59.39 -26.97 4.95
CA ALA A 449 60.83 -26.99 5.19
C ALA A 449 61.42 -25.57 5.34
N PRO A 450 62.55 -25.41 6.04
CA PRO A 450 63.21 -24.11 6.21
C PRO A 450 63.94 -23.72 4.92
N VAL A 451 63.80 -22.46 4.52
CA VAL A 451 64.62 -21.82 3.48
C VAL A 451 65.76 -21.10 4.19
N ALA A 452 66.99 -21.37 3.73
CA ALA A 452 68.24 -20.73 4.12
C ALA A 452 68.38 -19.32 3.54
#